data_AF-K3X7F1-F1
#
_entry.id   AF-K3X7F1-F1
#
_cell.length_a   1.000
_cell.length_b   1.000
_cell.length_c   1.000
_cell.angle_alpha   90.00
_cell.angle_beta   90.00
_cell.angle_gamma   90.00
#
_symmetry.space_group_name_H-M   'P 1'
#
loop_
_entity.id
_entity.type
_entity.pdbx_description
1 polymer ?
#
loop_
_entity_poly.entity_id
_entity_poly.type
_entity_poly.pdbx_seq_one_letter_code
_entity_poly.pdbx_strand_id
1 'polypeptide(L)'
;MDEGEFRRMLERFPVVRKKTYARVEWNSMYDKDESKSTITSLHEDTQVSSIRESDSLRDAMGKFLDAYFSAQEIMKIQREFEKKT
;
A
#
# COMPACT_ATOMS: atom_id res chain seq x y z
N MET A 1 23.59 -8.79 12.90
CA MET A 1 22.74 -9.85 12.33
C MET A 1 23.42 -11.16 12.65
N ASP A 2 22.72 -12.06 13.33
CA ASP A 2 23.26 -13.37 13.70
C ASP A 2 23.11 -14.36 12.52
N GLU A 3 24.07 -15.29 12.37
CA GLU A 3 24.07 -16.30 11.30
C GLU A 3 22.87 -17.26 11.43
N GLY A 4 22.39 -17.48 12.65
CA GLY A 4 21.18 -18.25 12.93
C GLY A 4 19.91 -17.53 12.48
N GLU A 5 19.85 -16.22 12.74
CA GLU A 5 18.73 -15.36 12.33
C GLU A 5 18.64 -15.23 10.80
N PHE A 6 19.78 -15.05 10.13
CA PHE A 6 19.85 -14.98 8.67
C PHE A 6 19.36 -16.28 8.00
N ARG A 7 19.76 -17.45 8.52
CA ARG A 7 19.30 -18.75 7.99
C ARG A 7 17.79 -18.96 8.15
N ARG A 8 17.21 -18.58 9.29
CA ARG A 8 15.75 -18.64 9.51
C ARG A 8 14.98 -17.73 8.57
N MET A 9 15.54 -16.57 8.25
CA MET A 9 14.92 -15.65 7.29
C MET A 9 14.90 -16.25 5.88
N LEU A 10 15.97 -16.94 5.47
CA LEU A 10 16.04 -17.62 4.17
C LEU A 10 15.04 -18.78 4.04
N GLU A 11 14.70 -19.47 5.13
CA GLU A 11 13.67 -20.53 5.12
C GLU A 11 12.28 -20.02 4.68
N ARG A 12 11.98 -18.73 4.90
CA ARG A 12 10.74 -18.08 4.44
C ARG A 12 10.70 -17.84 2.94
N PHE A 13 11.85 -17.85 2.27
CA PHE A 13 12.01 -17.51 0.86
C PHE A 13 12.61 -18.70 0.09
N PRO A 14 11.84 -19.78 -0.12
CA PRO A 14 12.35 -20.96 -0.79
C PRO A 14 12.83 -20.62 -2.21
N VAL A 15 14.09 -20.93 -2.46
CA VAL A 15 14.71 -20.76 -3.79
C VAL A 15 14.45 -22.02 -4.60
N VAL A 16 13.56 -21.92 -5.59
CA VAL A 16 13.25 -23.00 -6.52
C VAL A 16 14.16 -22.90 -7.74
N ARG A 17 14.95 -23.95 -7.97
CA ARG A 17 15.81 -24.07 -9.14
C ARG A 17 15.06 -24.74 -10.29
N LYS A 18 15.01 -24.08 -11.44
CA LYS A 18 14.43 -24.56 -12.70
C LYS A 18 15.52 -24.56 -13.77
N LYS A 19 16.21 -25.71 -13.90
CA LYS A 19 17.18 -26.06 -14.95
C LYS A 19 18.30 -25.03 -15.18
N THR A 20 18.00 -23.89 -15.78
CA THR A 20 18.95 -22.82 -16.12
C THR A 20 18.82 -21.57 -15.25
N TYR A 21 17.80 -21.47 -14.38
CA TYR A 21 17.64 -20.33 -13.48
C TYR A 21 17.10 -20.73 -12.10
N ALA A 22 17.26 -19.84 -11.13
CA ALA A 22 16.67 -19.94 -9.81
C ALA A 22 15.65 -18.81 -9.63
N ARG A 23 14.53 -19.09 -8.99
CA ARG A 23 13.55 -18.08 -8.57
C ARG A 23 13.22 -18.24 -7.10
N VAL A 24 12.93 -17.13 -6.44
CA VAL A 24 12.35 -17.15 -5.09
C VAL A 24 10.85 -17.36 -5.27
N GLU A 25 10.33 -18.45 -4.71
CA GLU A 25 8.87 -18.64 -4.59
C GLU A 25 8.43 -18.15 -3.21
N TRP A 26 7.28 -17.48 -3.15
CA TRP A 26 6.69 -17.07 -1.87
C TRP A 26 6.14 -18.30 -1.16
N ASN A 27 6.54 -18.53 0.09
CA ASN A 27 6.06 -19.66 0.87
C ASN A 27 4.73 -19.31 1.56
N SER A 28 3.61 -19.76 0.97
CA SER A 28 2.25 -19.50 1.47
C SER A 28 1.93 -20.11 2.84
N MET A 29 2.83 -20.94 3.40
CA MET A 29 2.65 -21.43 4.78
C MET A 29 2.86 -20.33 5.83
N TYR A 30 3.60 -19.27 5.51
CA TYR A 30 3.81 -18.14 6.43
C TYR A 30 2.69 -17.08 6.36
N ASP A 31 1.77 -17.16 5.38
CA ASP A 31 0.62 -16.25 5.30
C ASP A 31 -0.39 -16.46 6.45
N LYS A 32 -0.34 -17.61 7.15
CA LYS A 32 -1.27 -17.91 8.26
C LYS A 32 -0.84 -17.31 9.60
N ASP A 33 0.46 -17.07 9.77
CA ASP A 33 1.02 -16.52 11.01
C ASP A 33 1.31 -15.02 10.89
N GLU A 34 1.31 -14.46 9.68
CA GLU A 34 1.38 -13.03 9.44
C GLU A 34 -0.03 -12.48 9.24
N SER A 35 -0.59 -12.00 10.36
CA SER A 35 -1.64 -10.98 10.38
C SER A 35 -1.54 -10.06 9.16
N LYS A 36 -2.56 -10.16 8.27
CA LYS A 36 -2.87 -9.22 7.20
C LYS A 36 -1.63 -8.73 6.45
N SER A 37 -1.30 -9.42 5.36
CA SER A 37 -0.37 -8.90 4.38
C SER A 37 -0.73 -7.45 4.06
N THR A 38 0.20 -6.55 4.35
CA THR A 38 0.12 -5.12 4.05
C THR A 38 0.40 -4.96 2.56
N ILE A 39 -0.42 -5.60 1.72
CA ILE A 39 -0.64 -5.11 0.36
C ILE A 39 -1.61 -3.97 0.55
N THR A 40 -1.07 -2.78 0.88
CA THR A 40 -1.67 -1.45 0.72
C THR A 40 -3.21 -1.47 0.65
N SER A 41 -3.87 -2.00 1.68
CA SER A 41 -5.28 -1.70 1.88
C SER A 41 -5.25 -0.26 2.34
N LEU A 42 -5.53 0.66 1.41
CA LEU A 42 -5.87 2.03 1.74
C LEU A 42 -6.72 1.99 3.01
N HIS A 43 -6.14 2.51 4.09
CA HIS A 43 -6.62 2.48 5.46
C HIS A 43 -8.15 2.38 5.55
N GLU A 44 -8.68 1.21 5.93
CA GLU A 44 -10.11 1.05 6.24
C GLU A 44 -10.53 1.88 7.48
N ASP A 45 -9.55 2.39 8.25
CA ASP A 45 -9.79 3.18 9.48
C ASP A 45 -9.62 4.69 9.29
N THR A 46 -9.24 5.16 8.10
CA THR A 46 -9.24 6.60 7.83
C THR A 46 -10.67 7.00 7.52
N GLN A 47 -11.29 7.73 8.45
CA GLN A 47 -12.67 8.23 8.40
C GLN A 47 -13.19 8.27 6.98
N VAL A 48 -14.18 7.42 6.70
CA VAL A 48 -14.90 7.36 5.42
C VAL A 48 -15.36 8.78 5.12
N SER A 49 -14.55 9.50 4.33
CA SER A 49 -14.89 10.83 3.85
C SER A 49 -16.23 10.67 3.16
N SER A 50 -17.22 11.49 3.53
CA SER A 50 -18.60 11.45 3.04
C SER A 50 -18.67 11.84 1.55
N ILE A 51 -17.93 11.11 0.72
CA ILE A 51 -17.92 11.17 -0.72
C ILE A 51 -19.19 10.46 -1.17
N ARG A 52 -20.00 11.17 -1.93
CA ARG A 52 -21.23 10.65 -2.55
C ARG A 52 -21.03 10.62 -4.06
N GLU A 53 -21.76 9.75 -4.74
CA GLU A 53 -21.74 9.67 -6.21
C GLU A 53 -22.19 10.98 -6.88
N SER A 54 -22.93 11.82 -6.16
CA SER A 54 -23.36 13.15 -6.61
C SER A 54 -22.27 14.22 -6.54
N ASP A 55 -21.14 13.95 -5.91
CA ASP A 55 -20.07 14.94 -5.74
C ASP A 55 -19.33 15.15 -7.07
N SER A 56 -18.97 16.41 -7.35
CA SER A 56 -18.06 16.69 -8.46
C SER A 56 -16.68 16.08 -8.17
N LEU A 57 -15.90 15.78 -9.21
CA LEU A 57 -14.54 15.23 -9.05
C LEU A 57 -13.68 16.12 -8.12
N ARG A 58 -13.81 17.45 -8.24
CA ARG A 58 -13.08 18.42 -7.42
C ARG A 58 -13.45 18.33 -5.95
N ASP A 59 -14.75 18.21 -5.67
CA ASP A 59 -15.27 18.12 -4.31
C ASP A 59 -14.96 16.77 -3.67
N ALA A 60 -15.11 15.67 -4.43
CA ALA A 60 -14.75 14.32 -3.99
C ALA A 60 -13.26 14.21 -3.67
N MET A 61 -12.40 14.80 -4.51
CA MET A 61 -10.96 14.84 -4.27
C MET A 61 -10.60 15.67 -3.04
N GLY A 62 -11.25 16.82 -2.83
CA GLY A 62 -11.08 17.62 -1.62
C GLY A 62 -11.42 16.82 -0.36
N LYS A 63 -12.59 16.17 -0.35
CA LYS A 63 -13.04 15.30 0.77
C LYS A 63 -12.11 14.13 1.03
N PHE A 64 -11.55 13.51 -0.02
CA PHE A 64 -10.59 12.42 0.11
C PHE A 64 -9.27 12.89 0.75
N LEU A 65 -8.75 14.04 0.32
CA LEU A 65 -7.46 14.55 0.78
C LEU A 65 -7.53 15.13 2.20
N ASP A 66 -8.71 15.55 2.66
CA ASP A 66 -8.94 16.09 4.01
C ASP A 66 -8.55 15.12 5.12
N ALA A 67 -8.56 13.82 4.82
CA ALA A 67 -8.18 12.79 5.77
C ALA A 67 -6.65 12.64 5.95
N TYR A 68 -5.84 13.25 5.07
CA TYR A 68 -4.39 13.05 5.01
C TYR A 68 -3.59 14.36 5.01
N PHE A 69 -4.19 15.48 4.62
CA PHE A 69 -3.51 16.74 4.37
C PHE A 69 -4.22 17.91 5.04
N SER A 70 -3.46 18.95 5.39
CA SER A 70 -4.06 20.21 5.84
C SER A 70 -4.74 20.95 4.70
N ALA A 71 -5.72 21.81 5.01
CA ALA A 71 -6.42 22.62 3.99
C ALA A 71 -5.49 23.41 3.06
N GLN A 72 -4.33 23.87 3.58
CA GLN A 72 -3.32 24.57 2.76
C GLN A 72 -2.63 23.64 1.75
N GLU A 73 -2.37 22.40 2.13
CA GLU A 73 -1.76 21.39 1.26
C GLU A 73 -2.74 20.89 0.21
N ILE A 74 -4.01 20.69 0.58
CA ILE A 74 -5.10 20.32 -0.35
C ILE A 74 -5.22 21.36 -1.47
N MET A 75 -5.21 22.66 -1.12
CA MET A 75 -5.25 23.74 -2.13
C MET A 75 -4.03 23.71 -3.07
N LYS A 76 -2.84 23.37 -2.57
CA LYS A 76 -1.64 23.24 -3.41
C LYS A 76 -1.77 22.05 -4.37
N ILE A 77 -2.21 20.90 -3.85
CA ILE A 77 -2.41 19.67 -4.64
C ILE A 77 -3.45 19.89 -5.74
N GLN A 78 -4.59 20.51 -5.41
CA GLN A 78 -5.64 20.84 -6.38
C GLN A 78 -5.12 21.76 -7.49
N ARG A 79 -4.34 22.80 -7.14
CA ARG A 79 -3.77 23.73 -8.12
C ARG A 79 -2.78 23.05 -9.07
N GLU A 80 -1.94 22.16 -8.56
CA GLU A 80 -1.00 21.41 -9.39
C GLU A 80 -1.71 20.43 -10.34
N PHE A 81 -2.86 19.89 -9.92
CA PHE A 81 -3.69 19.01 -10.75
C PHE A 81 -4.34 19.77 -11.91
N GLU A 82 -4.91 20.95 -11.62
CA GLU A 82 -5.54 21.83 -12.63
C GLU A 82 -4.51 22.38 -13.63
N LYS A 83 -3.24 22.56 -13.23
CA LYS A 83 -2.17 23.05 -14.11
C LYS A 83 -1.68 21.99 -15.12
N LYS A 84 -1.89 20.71 -14.83
CA LYS A 84 -1.42 19.57 -15.65
C LYS A 84 -2.50 19.00 -16.57
N THR A 85 -3.72 19.52 -16.50
CA THR A 85 -4.86 19.11 -17.34
C THR A 85 -5.09 20.16 -18.41
#